data_AF-A0AAN7JJV1-F1
#
_entry.id   AF-A0AAN7JJV1-F1
#
_cell.length_a   1.000
_cell.length_b   1.000
_cell.length_c   1.000
_cell.angle_alpha   90.00
_cell.angle_beta   90.00
_cell.angle_gamma   90.00
#
_symmetry.space_group_name_H-M   'P 1'
#
loop_
_entity.id
_entity.type
_entity.pdbx_description
1 polymer ?
#
loop_
_entity_poly.entity_id
_entity_poly.type
_entity_poly.pdbx_seq_one_letter_code
_entity_poly.pdbx_strand_id
1 'polypeptide(L)'
;MAGFWAKLPLIRKLLLSHPEVEFLWWMDSDAMFTDMAFEVPWERYKDSNFVMHGWSEMVYGEKNWIGLNTGSFLLRNCQWSLDILDVWAPMGPKRKIREEAGKILTRELKGRPVFEADDQSAMVYLLATQRDRWGSKVYLENAYYLHGYWGILVDRYEEMMENYRPGFGDHRWPLVTHFVGCKPCGKFGDYPVERCLKQMDRAFNFGDNQILQMYGFTHKSLASRQVKRVRNETSSPLQVKDELGLLHPAFKAVKLSSL
;
A
#
# COMPACT_ATOMS: atom_id res chain seq x y z
N MET A 1 -5.49 20.37 8.22
CA MET A 1 -5.01 19.03 8.61
C MET A 1 -3.52 18.95 8.34
N ALA A 2 -2.72 18.26 9.16
CA ALA A 2 -1.27 18.16 8.96
C ALA A 2 -0.70 16.83 9.49
N GLY A 3 0.48 16.44 9.01
CA GLY A 3 1.01 15.08 9.19
C GLY A 3 0.23 14.08 8.34
N PHE A 4 0.10 12.85 8.80
CA PHE A 4 -0.60 11.77 8.08
C PHE A 4 -2.07 12.10 7.76
N TRP A 5 -2.71 12.93 8.60
CA TRP A 5 -4.04 13.50 8.38
C TRP A 5 -4.19 14.41 7.15
N ALA A 6 -3.09 14.89 6.55
CA ALA A 6 -3.15 15.77 5.38
C ALA A 6 -3.72 15.08 4.13
N LYS A 7 -3.72 13.74 4.11
CA LYS A 7 -4.27 12.95 3.01
C LYS A 7 -5.78 13.16 2.82
N LEU A 8 -6.56 13.34 3.90
CA LEU A 8 -8.02 13.50 3.83
C LEU A 8 -8.47 14.68 2.95
N PRO A 9 -8.06 15.95 3.19
CA PRO A 9 -8.47 17.06 2.33
C PRO A 9 -7.93 16.94 0.90
N LEU A 10 -6.75 16.33 0.71
CA LEU A 10 -6.19 16.09 -0.62
C LEU A 10 -7.04 15.09 -1.41
N ILE A 11 -7.39 13.94 -0.79
CA ILE A 11 -8.26 12.92 -1.38
C ILE A 11 -9.60 13.54 -1.76
N ARG A 12 -10.26 14.24 -0.83
CA ARG A 12 -11.55 14.91 -1.11
C ARG A 12 -11.45 15.86 -2.31
N LYS A 13 -10.37 16.64 -2.40
CA LYS A 13 -10.16 17.58 -3.51
C LYS A 13 -9.96 16.83 -4.83
N LEU A 14 -9.18 15.75 -4.85
CA LEU A 14 -8.95 14.95 -6.05
C LEU A 14 -10.23 14.26 -6.53
N LEU A 15 -11.00 13.62 -5.64
CA LEU A 15 -12.28 12.99 -5.99
C LEU A 15 -13.25 13.98 -6.67
N LEU A 16 -13.37 15.18 -6.11
CA LEU A 16 -14.25 16.23 -6.66
C LEU A 16 -13.71 16.88 -7.96
N SER A 17 -12.40 16.87 -8.16
CA SER A 17 -11.77 17.53 -9.32
C SER A 17 -11.62 16.58 -10.52
N HIS A 18 -11.70 15.27 -10.28
CA HIS A 18 -11.52 14.22 -11.27
C HIS A 18 -12.70 13.24 -11.26
N PRO A 19 -13.89 13.65 -11.73
CA PRO A 19 -15.08 12.79 -11.76
C PRO A 19 -14.92 11.56 -12.67
N GLU A 20 -13.93 11.56 -13.58
CA GLU A 20 -13.59 10.43 -14.45
C GLU A 20 -12.85 9.30 -13.72
N VAL A 21 -12.27 9.57 -12.55
CA VAL A 21 -11.52 8.58 -11.77
C VAL A 21 -12.50 7.74 -10.94
N GLU A 22 -12.56 6.44 -11.22
CA GLU A 22 -13.42 5.51 -10.46
C GLU A 22 -12.84 5.16 -9.09
N PHE A 23 -11.54 4.91 -9.01
CA PHE A 23 -10.83 4.60 -7.77
C PHE A 23 -9.62 5.51 -7.60
N LEU A 24 -9.52 6.14 -6.43
CA LEU A 24 -8.31 6.78 -5.96
C LEU A 24 -7.53 5.76 -5.11
N TRP A 25 -6.30 5.45 -5.54
CA TRP A 25 -5.37 4.65 -4.74
C TRP A 25 -4.43 5.58 -3.96
N TRP A 26 -4.63 5.64 -2.64
CA TRP A 26 -3.68 6.31 -1.76
C TRP A 26 -2.56 5.34 -1.40
N MET A 27 -1.30 5.78 -1.50
CA MET A 27 -0.12 5.02 -1.10
C MET A 27 0.87 5.94 -0.38
N ASP A 28 1.28 5.56 0.83
CA ASP A 28 2.24 6.29 1.64
C ASP A 28 3.63 6.27 0.99
N SER A 29 4.44 7.30 1.25
CA SER A 29 5.77 7.44 0.62
C SER A 29 6.80 6.39 1.04
N ASP A 30 6.57 5.71 2.17
CA ASP A 30 7.38 4.60 2.69
C ASP A 30 6.78 3.23 2.36
N ALA A 31 5.74 3.18 1.52
CA ALA A 31 5.26 1.98 0.87
C ALA A 31 5.86 1.85 -0.54
N MET A 32 6.33 0.66 -0.88
CA MET A 32 7.00 0.39 -2.16
C MET A 32 6.37 -0.80 -2.85
N PHE A 33 6.17 -0.70 -4.16
CA PHE A 33 5.82 -1.85 -4.98
C PHE A 33 6.99 -2.82 -5.08
N THR A 34 6.72 -4.08 -4.77
CA THR A 34 7.67 -5.18 -4.82
C THR A 34 7.21 -6.33 -5.71
N ASP A 35 5.98 -6.29 -6.23
CA ASP A 35 5.49 -7.12 -7.33
C ASP A 35 5.05 -6.22 -8.51
N MET A 36 5.84 -6.20 -9.57
CA MET A 36 5.57 -5.38 -10.77
C MET A 36 4.66 -6.11 -11.79
N ALA A 37 4.37 -7.40 -11.57
CA ALA A 37 3.54 -8.20 -12.46
C ALA A 37 2.12 -8.44 -11.91
N PHE A 38 1.89 -8.20 -10.63
CA PHE A 38 0.58 -8.33 -10.03
C PHE A 38 -0.36 -7.19 -10.44
N GLU A 39 -1.56 -7.55 -10.90
CA GLU A 39 -2.66 -6.62 -11.15
C GLU A 39 -3.73 -6.75 -10.05
N VAL A 40 -4.19 -5.61 -9.54
CA VAL A 40 -5.26 -5.55 -8.54
C VAL A 40 -6.52 -6.22 -9.11
N PRO A 41 -7.19 -7.13 -8.37
CA PRO A 41 -8.35 -7.86 -8.88
C PRO A 41 -9.62 -6.99 -8.86
N TRP A 42 -9.72 -5.99 -9.75
CA TRP A 42 -10.76 -4.95 -9.74
C TRP A 42 -12.21 -5.47 -9.63
N GLU A 43 -12.52 -6.56 -10.34
CA GLU A 43 -13.86 -7.19 -10.32
C GLU A 43 -14.27 -7.67 -8.92
N ARG A 44 -13.30 -8.06 -8.08
CA ARG A 44 -13.54 -8.44 -6.68
C ARG A 44 -14.16 -7.30 -5.87
N TYR A 45 -13.87 -6.05 -6.24
CA TYR A 45 -14.25 -4.87 -5.48
C TYR A 45 -15.42 -4.10 -6.08
N LYS A 46 -16.09 -4.63 -7.11
CA LYS A 46 -17.17 -3.94 -7.82
C LYS A 46 -18.29 -3.42 -6.90
N ASP A 47 -18.57 -4.12 -5.81
CA ASP A 47 -19.64 -3.78 -4.86
C ASP A 47 -19.13 -3.03 -3.61
N SER A 48 -17.82 -2.79 -3.53
CA SER A 48 -17.15 -2.10 -2.42
C SER A 48 -16.70 -0.69 -2.82
N ASN A 49 -16.66 0.21 -1.84
CA ASN A 49 -16.22 1.60 -2.03
C ASN A 49 -14.88 1.86 -1.37
N PHE A 50 -14.47 1.06 -0.38
CA PHE A 50 -13.23 1.26 0.35
C PHE A 50 -12.53 -0.08 0.58
N VAL A 51 -11.34 -0.24 0.01
CA VAL A 51 -10.54 -1.45 0.12
C VAL A 51 -9.26 -1.13 0.89
N MET A 52 -9.04 -1.82 2.00
CA MET A 52 -7.85 -1.69 2.84
C MET A 52 -7.31 -3.07 3.15
N HIS A 53 -6.00 -3.21 3.30
CA HIS A 53 -5.46 -4.44 3.86
C HIS A 53 -5.87 -4.58 5.33
N GLY A 54 -6.39 -5.75 5.73
CA GLY A 54 -6.80 -6.00 7.12
C GLY A 54 -7.63 -7.26 7.31
N TRP A 55 -8.03 -7.51 8.56
CA TRP A 55 -8.82 -8.68 8.94
C TRP A 55 -10.09 -8.27 9.68
N SER A 56 -11.24 -8.79 9.24
CA SER A 56 -12.54 -8.53 9.87
C SER A 56 -12.54 -8.80 11.37
N GLU A 57 -11.96 -9.91 11.81
CA GLU A 57 -11.90 -10.26 13.23
C GLU A 57 -11.06 -9.25 14.03
N MET A 58 -9.92 -8.82 13.48
CA MET A 58 -9.06 -7.85 14.16
C MET A 58 -9.72 -6.47 14.27
N VAL A 59 -10.48 -6.04 13.26
CA VAL A 59 -11.15 -4.73 13.24
C VAL A 59 -12.43 -4.75 14.07
N TYR A 60 -13.35 -5.67 13.77
CA TYR A 60 -14.71 -5.65 14.34
C TYR A 60 -14.84 -6.50 15.62
N GLY A 61 -14.05 -7.56 15.77
CA GLY A 61 -14.04 -8.40 16.97
C GLY A 61 -13.10 -7.83 18.04
N GLU A 62 -11.81 -7.74 17.71
CA GLU A 62 -10.77 -7.36 18.67
C GLU A 62 -10.60 -5.85 18.87
N LYS A 63 -11.03 -5.02 17.90
CA LYS A 63 -10.76 -3.57 17.86
C LYS A 63 -9.27 -3.26 17.93
N ASN A 64 -8.46 -4.05 17.23
CA ASN A 64 -7.02 -3.92 17.20
C ASN A 64 -6.59 -2.75 16.29
N TRP A 65 -5.77 -1.84 16.79
CA TRP A 65 -5.37 -0.62 16.06
C TRP A 65 -4.56 -0.89 14.77
N ILE A 66 -3.99 -2.09 14.64
CA ILE A 66 -3.32 -2.58 13.42
C ILE A 66 -4.13 -3.65 12.69
N GLY A 67 -5.44 -3.78 12.99
CA GLY A 67 -6.33 -4.71 12.30
C GLY A 67 -6.58 -4.36 10.83
N LEU A 68 -6.28 -3.12 10.43
CA LEU A 68 -6.21 -2.63 9.06
C LEU A 68 -5.06 -1.63 8.89
N ASN A 69 -4.73 -1.29 7.65
CA ASN A 69 -3.74 -0.25 7.32
C ASN A 69 -4.32 0.82 6.40
N THR A 70 -4.02 2.10 6.68
CA THR A 70 -4.45 3.27 5.89
C THR A 70 -3.31 3.92 5.10
N GLY A 71 -2.21 3.18 4.91
CA GLY A 71 -1.08 3.61 4.10
C GLY A 71 -1.06 3.06 2.68
N SER A 72 -1.92 2.09 2.36
CA SER A 72 -2.21 1.68 0.98
C SER A 72 -3.65 1.21 0.89
N PHE A 73 -4.48 1.96 0.17
CA PHE A 73 -5.91 1.67 0.06
C PHE A 73 -6.55 2.22 -1.21
N LEU A 74 -7.67 1.62 -1.61
CA LEU A 74 -8.50 2.08 -2.72
C LEU A 74 -9.77 2.73 -2.17
N LEU A 75 -10.11 3.92 -2.68
CA LEU A 75 -11.34 4.63 -2.34
C LEU A 75 -12.08 5.01 -3.62
N ARG A 76 -13.31 4.51 -3.77
CA ARG A 76 -14.16 4.77 -4.94
C ARG A 76 -14.59 6.22 -4.98
N ASN A 77 -14.65 6.84 -6.15
CA ASN A 77 -15.18 8.19 -6.31
C ASN A 77 -16.72 8.17 -6.32
N CYS A 78 -17.32 8.37 -5.15
CA CYS A 78 -18.77 8.37 -5.00
C CYS A 78 -19.20 9.17 -3.75
N GLN A 79 -20.50 9.44 -3.63
CA GLN A 79 -21.05 10.18 -2.48
C GLN A 79 -20.71 9.51 -1.14
N TRP A 80 -20.79 8.18 -1.08
CA TRP A 80 -20.44 7.42 0.13
C TRP A 80 -19.01 7.71 0.62
N SER A 81 -18.06 7.90 -0.30
CA SER A 81 -16.68 8.21 0.03
C SER A 81 -16.49 9.64 0.52
N LEU A 82 -17.29 10.59 0.04
CA LEU A 82 -17.31 11.95 0.61
C LEU A 82 -17.85 11.92 2.05
N ASP A 83 -18.92 11.16 2.27
CA ASP A 83 -19.54 11.05 3.59
C ASP A 83 -18.60 10.38 4.61
N ILE A 84 -17.86 9.33 4.20
CA ILE A 84 -16.93 8.67 5.12
C ILE A 84 -15.71 9.57 5.45
N LEU A 85 -15.25 10.39 4.50
CA LEU A 85 -14.18 11.36 4.75
C LEU A 85 -14.60 12.40 5.80
N ASP A 86 -15.86 12.84 5.78
CA ASP A 86 -16.39 13.81 6.74
C ASP A 86 -16.45 13.24 8.16
N VAL A 87 -16.78 11.96 8.34
CA VAL A 87 -16.78 11.31 9.66
C VAL A 87 -15.42 10.76 10.09
N TRP A 88 -14.47 10.64 9.18
CA TRP A 88 -13.09 10.24 9.50
C TRP A 88 -12.25 11.45 9.98
N ALA A 89 -12.48 12.62 9.40
CA ALA A 89 -11.77 13.87 9.72
C ALA A 89 -11.82 14.40 11.17
N PRO A 90 -12.87 14.18 12.00
CA PRO A 90 -13.05 14.90 13.26
C PRO A 90 -11.94 14.72 14.30
N MET A 91 -11.22 13.59 14.29
CA MET A 91 -10.10 13.34 15.20
C MET A 91 -8.76 13.94 14.74
N GLY A 92 -8.74 14.55 13.54
CA GLY A 92 -7.51 15.01 12.90
C GLY A 92 -7.03 16.45 13.17
N PRO A 93 -7.84 17.44 13.57
CA PRO A 93 -7.33 18.79 13.87
C PRO A 93 -6.28 18.80 14.98
N LYS A 94 -5.11 19.41 14.72
CA LYS A 94 -3.95 19.43 15.65
C LYS A 94 -4.26 20.04 17.02
N ARG A 95 -3.38 19.80 18.00
CA ARG A 95 -3.45 20.25 19.40
C ARG A 95 -4.53 19.49 20.16
N LYS A 96 -5.24 20.18 21.06
CA LYS A 96 -6.25 19.64 21.98
C LYS A 96 -7.18 18.58 21.36
N ILE A 97 -7.72 18.82 20.16
CA ILE A 97 -8.66 17.87 19.54
C ILE A 97 -7.99 16.51 19.29
N ARG A 98 -6.83 16.51 18.62
CA ARG A 98 -6.09 15.28 18.30
C ARG A 98 -5.47 14.62 19.52
N GLU A 99 -5.03 15.40 20.51
CA GLU A 99 -4.50 14.89 21.77
C GLU A 99 -5.59 14.17 22.59
N GLU A 100 -6.77 14.78 22.75
CA GLU A 100 -7.90 14.16 23.45
C GLU A 100 -8.45 12.94 22.69
N ALA A 101 -8.56 13.03 21.37
CA ALA A 101 -8.93 11.88 20.55
C ALA A 101 -7.91 10.73 20.68
N GLY A 102 -6.62 11.02 20.80
CA GLY A 102 -5.59 10.02 21.03
C GLY A 102 -5.78 9.24 22.33
N LYS A 103 -6.22 9.92 23.40
CA LYS A 103 -6.57 9.27 24.67
C LYS A 103 -7.77 8.33 24.53
N ILE A 104 -8.80 8.76 23.78
CA ILE A 104 -9.96 7.91 23.48
C ILE A 104 -9.51 6.68 22.70
N LEU A 105 -8.78 6.86 21.60
CA LEU A 105 -8.32 5.74 20.76
C LEU A 105 -7.44 4.75 21.54
N THR A 106 -6.57 5.24 22.42
CA THR A 106 -5.71 4.38 23.25
C THR A 106 -6.52 3.56 24.26
N ARG A 107 -7.60 4.13 24.79
CA ARG A 107 -8.49 3.43 25.72
C ARG A 107 -9.35 2.38 25.02
N GLU A 108 -9.84 2.68 23.82
CA GLU A 108 -10.85 1.88 23.12
C GLU A 108 -10.24 0.82 22.19
N LEU A 109 -9.00 1.01 21.72
CA LEU A 109 -8.36 0.13 20.74
C LEU A 109 -7.30 -0.76 21.39
N LYS A 110 -7.40 -2.06 21.11
CA LYS A 110 -6.45 -3.07 21.60
C LYS A 110 -5.07 -2.82 21.02
N GLY A 111 -4.06 -2.84 21.89
CA GLY A 111 -2.64 -2.81 21.52
C GLY A 111 -2.11 -1.44 21.07
N ARG A 112 -2.92 -0.37 21.10
CA ARG A 112 -2.49 0.97 20.69
C ARG A 112 -1.61 1.60 21.77
N PRO A 113 -0.40 2.11 21.44
CA PRO A 113 0.40 2.88 22.39
C PRO A 113 -0.16 4.29 22.63
N VAL A 114 0.35 4.98 23.66
CA VAL A 114 -0.08 6.33 24.03
C VAL A 114 0.58 7.38 23.13
N PHE A 115 -0.18 7.95 22.21
CA PHE A 115 0.20 9.10 21.38
C PHE A 115 -1.04 9.79 20.78
N GLU A 116 -0.84 10.95 20.14
CA GLU A 116 -1.89 11.70 19.42
C GLU A 116 -2.72 10.82 18.47
N ALA A 117 -3.98 11.17 18.20
CA ALA A 117 -4.79 10.45 17.21
C ALA A 117 -4.13 10.43 15.82
N ASP A 118 -4.16 9.27 15.20
CA ASP A 118 -3.73 8.99 13.82
C ASP A 118 -4.90 8.53 12.96
N ASP A 119 -4.78 8.67 11.65
CA ASP A 119 -5.84 8.33 10.70
C ASP A 119 -6.18 6.84 10.71
N GLN A 120 -5.20 5.95 10.88
CA GLN A 120 -5.43 4.50 10.93
C GLN A 120 -6.30 4.09 12.14
N SER A 121 -5.91 4.52 13.34
CA SER A 121 -6.64 4.24 14.57
C SER A 121 -8.04 4.83 14.52
N ALA A 122 -8.20 6.05 14.00
CA ALA A 122 -9.52 6.66 13.82
C ALA A 122 -10.41 5.85 12.86
N MET A 123 -9.84 5.27 11.80
CA MET A 123 -10.57 4.39 10.88
C MET A 123 -10.99 3.08 11.56
N VAL A 124 -10.10 2.43 12.32
CA VAL A 124 -10.46 1.23 13.12
C VAL A 124 -11.61 1.56 14.07
N TYR A 125 -11.50 2.65 14.83
CA TYR A 125 -12.54 3.08 15.77
C TYR A 125 -13.88 3.37 15.08
N LEU A 126 -13.86 4.08 13.94
CA LEU A 126 -15.05 4.36 13.13
C LEU A 126 -15.73 3.07 12.68
N LEU A 127 -14.99 2.14 12.09
CA LEU A 127 -15.56 0.88 11.57
C LEU A 127 -16.04 -0.03 12.70
N ALA A 128 -15.30 -0.13 13.80
CA ALA A 128 -15.70 -0.94 14.95
C ALA A 128 -16.95 -0.41 15.66
N THR A 129 -17.18 0.91 15.66
CA THR A 129 -18.31 1.53 16.37
C THR A 129 -19.52 1.80 15.47
N GLN A 130 -19.34 1.83 14.15
CA GLN A 130 -20.38 2.13 13.17
C GLN A 130 -20.44 1.10 12.03
N ARG A 131 -20.21 -0.18 12.36
CA ARG A 131 -20.17 -1.29 11.39
C ARG A 131 -21.43 -1.36 10.53
N ASP A 132 -22.61 -1.22 11.13
CA ASP A 132 -23.89 -1.31 10.41
C ASP A 132 -24.04 -0.22 9.35
N ARG A 133 -23.41 0.94 9.56
CA ARG A 133 -23.46 2.08 8.64
C ARG A 133 -22.44 1.97 7.50
N TRP A 134 -21.21 1.53 7.80
CA TRP A 134 -20.10 1.62 6.84
C TRP A 134 -19.60 0.26 6.34
N GLY A 135 -19.69 -0.78 7.17
CA GLY A 135 -19.01 -2.06 6.96
C GLY A 135 -19.42 -2.79 5.69
N SER A 136 -20.66 -2.62 5.22
CA SER A 136 -21.16 -3.27 3.99
C SER A 136 -20.46 -2.79 2.70
N LYS A 137 -19.80 -1.62 2.73
CA LYS A 137 -19.05 -1.06 1.60
C LYS A 137 -17.53 -1.07 1.79
N VAL A 138 -17.06 -1.61 2.92
CA VAL A 138 -15.64 -1.78 3.21
C VAL A 138 -15.22 -3.22 2.93
N TYR A 139 -14.17 -3.39 2.14
CA TYR A 139 -13.51 -4.68 1.91
C TYR A 139 -12.18 -4.69 2.66
N LEU A 140 -12.02 -5.60 3.62
CA LEU A 140 -10.75 -5.83 4.32
C LEU A 140 -10.00 -6.96 3.61
N GLU A 141 -9.04 -6.58 2.77
CA GLU A 141 -8.25 -7.48 1.92
C GLU A 141 -7.12 -8.15 2.71
N ASN A 142 -6.95 -9.45 2.53
CA ASN A 142 -5.91 -10.24 3.18
C ASN A 142 -5.43 -11.44 2.32
N ALA A 143 -5.88 -11.55 1.08
CA ALA A 143 -5.43 -12.56 0.13
C ALA A 143 -4.10 -12.19 -0.55
N TYR A 144 -3.75 -10.90 -0.55
CA TYR A 144 -2.48 -10.39 -1.04
C TYR A 144 -2.08 -9.14 -0.23
N TYR A 145 -0.80 -8.76 -0.29
CA TYR A 145 -0.28 -7.63 0.46
C TYR A 145 -0.55 -6.30 -0.25
N LEU A 146 -1.81 -5.84 -0.24
CA LEU A 146 -2.15 -4.44 -0.56
C LEU A 146 -1.37 -3.48 0.35
N HIS A 147 -1.10 -3.92 1.58
CA HIS A 147 -0.06 -3.43 2.47
C HIS A 147 0.66 -4.64 3.08
N GLY A 148 1.99 -4.68 3.00
CA GLY A 148 2.81 -5.73 3.61
C GLY A 148 3.77 -5.16 4.65
N TYR A 149 3.70 -5.64 5.89
CA TYR A 149 4.60 -5.20 6.95
C TYR A 149 6.04 -5.63 6.66
N TRP A 150 6.93 -4.65 6.44
CA TRP A 150 8.31 -4.90 6.00
C TRP A 150 9.08 -5.88 6.90
N GLY A 151 8.86 -5.82 8.22
CA GLY A 151 9.61 -6.61 9.21
C GLY A 151 9.45 -8.13 9.09
N ILE A 152 8.43 -8.63 8.39
CA ILE A 152 8.26 -10.07 8.09
C ILE A 152 8.57 -10.43 6.63
N LEU A 153 8.84 -9.45 5.78
CA LEU A 153 8.99 -9.63 4.33
C LEU A 153 10.44 -9.53 3.87
N VAL A 154 11.15 -8.48 4.30
CA VAL A 154 12.44 -8.08 3.67
C VAL A 154 13.56 -9.10 3.85
N ASP A 155 13.48 -9.92 4.89
CA ASP A 155 14.45 -10.97 5.18
C ASP A 155 14.16 -12.27 4.38
N ARG A 156 13.02 -12.33 3.66
CA ARG A 156 12.60 -13.48 2.81
C ARG A 156 12.80 -13.25 1.31
N TYR A 157 13.30 -12.09 0.88
CA TYR A 157 13.40 -11.80 -0.56
C TYR A 157 14.25 -12.79 -1.34
N GLU A 158 15.39 -13.23 -0.79
CA GLU A 158 16.21 -14.25 -1.42
C GLU A 158 15.47 -15.59 -1.56
N GLU A 159 14.74 -16.02 -0.52
CA GLU A 159 13.86 -17.20 -0.57
C GLU A 159 12.79 -17.05 -1.66
N MET A 160 12.21 -15.86 -1.80
CA MET A 160 11.20 -15.57 -2.82
C MET A 160 11.76 -15.64 -4.24
N MET A 161 12.97 -15.09 -4.46
CA MET A 161 13.67 -15.14 -5.74
C MET A 161 14.07 -16.55 -6.15
N GLU A 162 14.34 -17.44 -5.19
CA GLU A 162 14.71 -18.82 -5.45
C GLU A 162 13.49 -19.71 -5.77
N ASN A 163 12.39 -19.54 -5.03
CA ASN A 163 11.26 -20.48 -5.05
C ASN A 163 10.04 -20.01 -5.85
N TYR A 164 9.92 -18.71 -6.11
CA TYR A 164 8.72 -18.10 -6.70
C TYR A 164 9.07 -17.13 -7.83
N ARG A 165 8.03 -16.49 -8.39
CA ARG A 165 8.12 -15.48 -9.43
C ARG A 165 7.11 -14.35 -9.15
N PRO A 166 7.33 -13.13 -9.66
CA PRO A 166 6.35 -12.04 -9.61
C PRO A 166 4.99 -12.44 -10.18
N GLY A 167 3.92 -11.81 -9.67
CA GLY A 167 2.53 -11.98 -10.09
C GLY A 167 1.63 -12.59 -9.01
N PHE A 168 2.17 -12.99 -7.85
CA PHE A 168 1.37 -13.54 -6.75
C PHE A 168 0.79 -12.47 -5.83
N GLY A 169 1.50 -11.36 -5.60
CA GLY A 169 1.11 -10.27 -4.70
C GLY A 169 1.10 -10.60 -3.20
N ASP A 170 1.34 -11.85 -2.78
CA ASP A 170 1.17 -12.36 -1.42
C ASP A 170 2.49 -12.80 -0.74
N HIS A 171 2.45 -13.72 0.23
CA HIS A 171 3.62 -14.26 0.94
C HIS A 171 4.69 -14.92 0.07
N ARG A 172 4.36 -15.26 -1.19
CA ARG A 172 5.28 -15.80 -2.19
C ARG A 172 6.04 -14.69 -2.92
N TRP A 173 5.37 -13.55 -3.14
CA TRP A 173 5.94 -12.36 -3.76
C TRP A 173 5.05 -11.15 -3.43
N PRO A 174 5.40 -10.29 -2.44
CA PRO A 174 4.48 -9.29 -1.92
C PRO A 174 4.24 -8.16 -2.93
N LEU A 175 2.99 -7.71 -3.08
CA LEU A 175 2.69 -6.53 -3.90
C LEU A 175 3.32 -5.27 -3.31
N VAL A 176 3.07 -5.01 -2.03
CA VAL A 176 3.59 -3.85 -1.31
C VAL A 176 4.46 -4.28 -0.14
N THR A 177 5.67 -3.71 -0.06
CA THR A 177 6.46 -3.68 1.16
C THR A 177 6.39 -2.29 1.78
N HIS A 178 5.79 -2.18 2.96
CA HIS A 178 5.52 -0.92 3.65
C HIS A 178 6.36 -0.80 4.93
N PHE A 179 7.23 0.20 4.96
CA PHE A 179 8.20 0.47 6.02
C PHE A 179 7.64 1.27 7.20
N VAL A 180 6.46 0.87 7.67
CA VAL A 180 5.80 1.46 8.84
C VAL A 180 6.77 1.55 10.03
N GLY A 181 6.80 2.71 10.68
CA GLY A 181 7.67 2.98 11.83
C GLY A 181 9.11 3.37 11.49
N CYS A 182 9.59 3.23 10.25
CA CYS A 182 10.98 3.58 9.91
C CYS A 182 11.25 5.09 9.87
N LYS A 183 10.28 5.90 9.40
CA LYS A 183 10.33 7.37 9.34
C LYS A 183 11.67 7.94 8.82
N PRO A 184 12.13 7.57 7.61
CA PRO A 184 13.47 7.90 7.10
C PRO A 184 13.71 9.42 6.90
N CYS A 185 12.66 10.21 6.76
CA CYS A 185 12.73 11.68 6.66
C CYS A 185 12.67 12.38 8.04
N GLY A 186 12.16 11.69 9.07
CA GLY A 186 12.00 12.22 10.42
C GLY A 186 13.20 11.92 11.33
N LYS A 187 13.10 12.33 12.60
CA LYS A 187 14.15 12.11 13.61
C LYS A 187 13.88 10.94 14.57
N PHE A 188 12.65 10.42 14.66
CA PHE A 188 12.25 9.46 15.70
C PHE A 188 11.42 8.30 15.12
N GLY A 189 12.09 7.34 14.47
CA GLY A 189 11.50 6.06 14.06
C GLY A 189 11.41 5.05 15.20
N ASP A 190 10.56 4.04 15.03
CA ASP A 190 10.34 2.96 16.00
C ASP A 190 11.38 1.83 15.82
N TYR A 191 12.17 1.89 14.74
CA TYR A 191 13.21 0.93 14.39
C TYR A 191 14.57 1.62 14.16
N PRO A 192 15.70 0.90 14.28
CA PRO A 192 17.01 1.43 13.96
C PRO A 192 17.07 1.93 12.51
N VAL A 193 17.42 3.21 12.33
CA VAL A 193 17.44 3.88 11.01
C VAL A 193 18.32 3.15 10.00
N GLU A 194 19.46 2.61 10.43
CA GLU A 194 20.39 1.87 9.57
C GLU A 194 19.74 0.61 8.99
N ARG A 195 19.01 -0.16 9.82
CA ARG A 195 18.27 -1.35 9.34
C ARG A 195 17.17 -0.93 8.37
N CYS A 196 16.43 0.13 8.68
CA CYS A 196 15.38 0.64 7.80
C CYS A 196 15.94 1.00 6.42
N LEU A 197 16.96 1.86 6.36
CA LEU A 197 17.54 2.29 5.08
C LEU A 197 18.12 1.12 4.28
N LYS A 198 18.87 0.23 4.93
CA LYS A 198 19.42 -0.97 4.27
C LYS A 198 18.33 -1.87 3.70
N GLN A 199 17.21 -2.02 4.39
CA GLN A 199 16.11 -2.88 3.93
C GLN A 199 15.23 -2.17 2.90
N MET A 200 15.14 -0.83 2.93
CA MET A 200 14.55 -0.02 1.85
C MET A 200 15.36 -0.17 0.56
N ASP A 201 16.70 -0.12 0.63
CA ASP A 201 17.57 -0.37 -0.54
C ASP A 201 17.32 -1.76 -1.13
N ARG A 202 17.14 -2.77 -0.27
CA ARG A 202 16.83 -4.14 -0.70
C ARG A 202 15.45 -4.24 -1.34
N ALA A 203 14.42 -3.64 -0.75
CA ALA A 203 13.07 -3.62 -1.33
C ALA A 203 13.06 -2.86 -2.67
N PHE A 204 13.79 -1.75 -2.77
CA PHE A 204 13.97 -1.01 -4.01
C PHE A 204 14.55 -1.93 -5.09
N ASN A 205 15.71 -2.54 -4.83
CA ASN A 205 16.38 -3.40 -5.79
C ASN A 205 15.57 -4.67 -6.12
N PHE A 206 14.76 -5.17 -5.18
CA PHE A 206 13.86 -6.32 -5.42
C PHE A 206 12.75 -5.98 -6.43
N GLY A 207 12.15 -4.80 -6.31
CA GLY A 207 11.23 -4.25 -7.31
C GLY A 207 11.92 -3.88 -8.62
N ASP A 208 13.02 -3.12 -8.54
CA ASP A 208 13.75 -2.58 -9.71
C ASP A 208 14.36 -3.68 -10.57
N ASN A 209 14.75 -4.81 -9.98
CA ASN A 209 15.17 -5.99 -10.74
C ASN A 209 14.13 -6.44 -11.78
N GLN A 210 12.84 -6.37 -11.46
CA GLN A 210 11.77 -6.77 -12.38
C GLN A 210 11.66 -5.78 -13.55
N ILE A 211 12.00 -4.52 -13.33
CA ILE A 211 12.07 -3.48 -14.37
C ILE A 211 13.32 -3.65 -15.23
N LEU A 212 14.50 -3.77 -14.61
CA LEU A 212 15.79 -3.92 -15.29
C LEU A 212 15.85 -5.17 -16.16
N GLN A 213 15.19 -6.27 -15.76
CA GLN A 213 15.16 -7.52 -16.52
C GLN A 213 14.53 -7.36 -17.90
N MET A 214 13.52 -6.49 -18.04
CA MET A 214 12.96 -6.13 -19.36
C MET A 214 14.07 -5.65 -20.32
N TYR A 215 15.04 -4.91 -19.79
CA TYR A 215 16.14 -4.29 -20.55
C TYR A 215 17.45 -5.09 -20.52
N GLY A 216 17.43 -6.31 -19.96
CA GLY A 216 18.60 -7.19 -19.96
C GLY A 216 19.62 -6.91 -18.86
N PHE A 217 19.18 -6.31 -17.75
CA PHE A 217 20.00 -6.05 -16.56
C PHE A 217 19.38 -6.62 -15.29
N THR A 218 20.20 -6.73 -14.25
CA THR A 218 19.77 -7.00 -12.87
C THR A 218 20.82 -6.42 -11.91
N HIS A 219 20.42 -6.05 -10.69
CA HIS A 219 21.36 -5.72 -9.63
C HIS A 219 22.31 -6.89 -9.34
N LYS A 220 23.57 -6.59 -8.97
CA LYS A 220 24.55 -7.62 -8.60
C LYS A 220 24.10 -8.43 -7.38
N SER A 221 23.45 -7.77 -6.44
CA SER A 221 22.74 -8.34 -5.29
C SER A 221 21.69 -7.33 -4.81
N LEU A 222 20.73 -7.74 -3.98
CA LEU A 222 19.73 -6.82 -3.41
C LEU A 222 20.34 -5.70 -2.56
N ALA A 223 21.59 -5.83 -2.11
CA ALA A 223 22.29 -4.79 -1.35
C ALA A 223 23.17 -3.88 -2.22
N SER A 224 23.21 -4.08 -3.54
CA SER A 224 24.12 -3.36 -4.44
C SER A 224 23.38 -2.47 -5.43
N ARG A 225 23.75 -1.19 -5.46
CA ARG A 225 23.34 -0.25 -6.53
C ARG A 225 23.94 -0.58 -7.90
N GLN A 226 24.93 -1.46 -7.99
CA GLN A 226 25.54 -1.83 -9.27
C GLN A 226 24.71 -2.88 -9.97
N VAL A 227 24.56 -2.72 -11.29
CA VAL A 227 23.89 -3.69 -12.16
C VAL A 227 24.88 -4.53 -12.95
N LYS A 228 24.42 -5.68 -13.43
CA LYS A 228 25.11 -6.56 -14.37
C LYS A 228 24.16 -6.94 -15.50
N ARG A 229 24.70 -7.26 -16.67
CA ARG A 229 23.93 -7.78 -17.80
C ARG A 229 23.46 -9.20 -17.49
N VAL A 230 22.23 -9.53 -17.89
CA VAL A 230 21.71 -10.92 -17.84
C VAL A 230 21.75 -11.61 -19.20
N ARG A 231 22.04 -10.87 -20.28
CA ARG A 231 22.15 -11.37 -21.64
C ARG A 231 23.13 -10.53 -22.47
N ASN A 232 23.63 -11.10 -23.57
CA ASN A 232 24.43 -10.37 -24.56
C ASN A 232 23.55 -9.42 -25.37
N GLU A 233 24.18 -8.40 -25.95
CA GLU A 233 23.52 -7.53 -26.92
C GLU A 233 23.17 -8.31 -28.19
N THR A 234 22.10 -7.88 -28.87
CA THR A 234 21.61 -8.49 -30.10
C THR A 234 21.26 -7.41 -31.10
N SER A 235 21.53 -7.67 -32.38
CA SER A 235 21.05 -6.84 -33.50
C SER A 235 19.55 -7.05 -33.77
N SER A 236 18.91 -8.00 -33.09
CA SER A 236 17.48 -8.34 -33.24
C SER A 236 16.70 -8.16 -31.92
N PRO A 237 16.63 -6.94 -31.35
CA PRO A 237 16.06 -6.71 -30.01
C PRO A 237 14.58 -7.08 -29.89
N LEU A 238 13.80 -6.96 -30.97
CA LEU A 238 12.36 -7.27 -30.97
C LEU A 238 12.05 -8.78 -30.89
N GLN A 239 13.03 -9.64 -31.13
CA GLN A 239 12.87 -11.09 -30.96
C GLN A 239 13.01 -11.52 -29.49
N VAL A 240 13.58 -10.64 -28.65
CA VAL A 240 13.72 -10.89 -27.22
C VAL A 240 12.45 -10.46 -26.51
N LYS A 241 11.70 -11.44 -26.00
CA LYS A 241 10.56 -11.19 -25.13
C LYS A 241 11.04 -11.10 -23.68
N ASP A 242 10.51 -10.15 -22.93
CA ASP A 242 10.73 -10.12 -21.49
C ASP A 242 9.90 -11.21 -20.80
N GLU A 243 10.41 -11.78 -19.71
CA GLU A 243 9.84 -12.98 -19.09
C GLU A 243 8.44 -12.77 -18.52
N LEU A 244 8.13 -11.55 -18.08
CA LEU A 244 6.89 -11.21 -17.40
C LEU A 244 5.85 -10.54 -18.34
N GLY A 245 6.21 -10.27 -19.60
CA GLY A 245 5.33 -9.60 -20.56
C GLY A 245 5.02 -8.13 -20.22
N LEU A 246 5.87 -7.47 -19.46
CA LEU A 246 5.72 -6.09 -18.96
C LEU A 246 6.16 -5.02 -19.97
N LEU A 247 6.90 -5.36 -21.04
CA LEU A 247 7.20 -4.38 -22.09
C LEU A 247 5.95 -3.97 -22.89
N HIS A 248 5.08 -4.95 -23.19
CA HIS A 248 3.85 -4.76 -23.95
C HIS A 248 2.64 -5.42 -23.28
N PRO A 249 2.27 -4.99 -22.07
CA PRO A 249 1.26 -5.66 -21.27
C PRO A 249 -0.15 -5.29 -21.70
N ALA A 250 -1.12 -6.16 -21.39
CA ALA A 250 -2.54 -5.94 -21.71
C ALA A 250 -3.10 -4.66 -21.06
N PHE A 251 -2.63 -4.29 -19.86
CA PHE A 251 -3.07 -3.09 -19.14
C PHE A 251 -2.68 -1.76 -19.80
N LYS A 252 -1.84 -1.79 -20.85
CA LYS A 252 -1.53 -0.62 -21.69
C LYS A 252 -2.11 -0.72 -23.10
N ALA A 253 -2.87 -1.77 -23.41
CA ALA A 253 -3.43 -1.96 -24.74
C ALA A 253 -4.40 -0.82 -25.08
N VAL A 254 -4.07 -0.05 -26.11
CA VAL A 254 -4.99 0.96 -26.66
C VAL A 254 -6.05 0.23 -27.47
N LYS A 255 -7.29 0.23 -26.99
CA LYS A 255 -8.42 -0.17 -27.82
C LYS A 255 -8.60 0.90 -28.90
N LEU A 256 -8.11 0.64 -30.11
CA LEU A 256 -8.48 1.41 -31.28
C LEU A 256 -9.99 1.21 -31.47
N SER A 257 -10.78 2.26 -31.26
CA SER A 257 -12.18 2.25 -31.68
C SER A 257 -12.20 2.03 -33.18
N SER A 258 -12.78 0.92 -33.64
CA SER A 258 -13.14 0.76 -35.04
C SER A 258 -14.10 1.89 -35.41
N LEU A 259 -13.64 2.80 -36.26
CA LEU A 259 -14.45 3.82 -36.94
C LEU A 259 -15.56 3.17 -37.77
#